data_AF-A0A1Y3AQF4-F1
#
_entry.id   AF-A0A1Y3AQF4-F1
#
_cell.length_a   1.000
_cell.length_b   1.000
_cell.length_c   1.000
_cell.angle_alpha   90.00
_cell.angle_beta   90.00
_cell.angle_gamma   90.00
#
_symmetry.space_group_name_H-M   'P 1'
#
loop_
_entity.id
_entity.type
_entity.pdbx_description
1 polymer ?
#
loop_
_entity_poly.entity_id
_entity_poly.type
_entity_poly.pdbx_seq_one_letter_code
_entity_poly.pdbx_strand_id
1 'polypeptide(L)'
;MSKLREIQQERESDAWSRLPQVTRQHNEANFVHLGRLAKFHNFIGRDTIATLATITSYVNSFFSHRILVDRMAAMLNYFLHNLVGPNKRNFKVKQMNDYEFNPGELVKNICRIYVNLA
;
A
#
# COMPACT_ATOMS: atom_id res chain seq x y z
N MET A 1 3.53 5.75 0.11
CA MET A 1 2.47 6.70 0.54
C MET A 1 3.00 7.71 1.57
N SER A 2 3.73 7.32 2.63
CA SER A 2 4.25 8.26 3.65
C SER A 2 5.08 9.42 3.08
N LYS A 3 6.10 9.13 2.25
CA LYS A 3 6.90 10.16 1.56
C LYS A 3 6.05 11.13 0.73
N LEU A 4 4.98 10.61 0.13
CA LEU A 4 4.07 11.42 -0.69
C LEU A 4 3.22 12.35 0.17
N ARG A 5 2.81 11.86 1.35
CA ARG A 5 2.15 12.67 2.38
C ARG A 5 3.07 13.77 2.93
N GLU A 6 4.35 13.47 3.17
CA GLU A 6 5.36 14.45 3.62
C GLU A 6 5.51 15.59 2.62
N ILE A 7 5.78 15.28 1.34
CA ILE A 7 5.90 16.28 0.28
C ILE A 7 4.58 17.06 0.11
N GLN A 8 3.44 16.40 0.22
CA GLN A 8 2.14 17.08 0.17
C GLN A 8 1.95 18.07 1.31
N GLN A 9 2.36 17.70 2.53
CA GLN A 9 2.29 18.58 3.69
C GLN A 9 3.25 19.77 3.56
N GLU A 10 4.44 19.55 3.01
CA GLU A 10 5.40 20.62 2.70
C GLU A 10 4.83 21.61 1.67
N ARG A 11 4.16 21.12 0.62
CA ARG A 11 3.51 21.98 -0.40
C ARG A 11 2.43 22.90 0.17
N GLU A 12 1.73 22.43 1.20
CA GLU A 12 0.65 23.18 1.86
C GLU A 12 1.17 24.15 2.94
N SER A 13 2.46 24.09 3.26
CA SER A 13 3.09 25.01 4.19
C SER A 13 3.44 26.34 3.52
N ASP A 14 3.31 27.44 4.26
CA ASP A 14 3.79 28.77 3.83
C ASP A 14 5.29 28.79 3.50
N ALA A 15 6.06 27.84 4.03
CA ALA A 15 7.47 27.65 3.71
C ALA A 15 7.69 27.29 2.24
N TRP A 16 6.73 26.62 1.59
CA TRP A 16 6.82 26.24 0.18
C TRP A 16 6.95 27.46 -0.73
N SER A 17 6.15 28.51 -0.48
CA SER A 17 6.18 29.76 -1.26
C SER A 17 7.49 30.52 -1.13
N ARG A 18 8.27 30.26 -0.08
CA ARG A 18 9.58 30.88 0.19
C ARG A 18 10.74 30.13 -0.46
N LEU A 19 10.51 28.94 -1.02
CA LEU A 19 11.56 28.17 -1.68
C LEU A 19 11.93 28.76 -3.05
N PRO A 20 13.21 28.66 -3.46
CA PRO A 20 13.65 29.03 -4.81
C PRO A 20 12.83 28.31 -5.88
N GLN A 21 12.57 28.99 -7.00
CA GLN A 21 11.75 28.46 -8.10
C GLN A 21 12.27 27.11 -8.64
N VAL A 22 13.59 26.96 -8.75
CA VAL A 22 14.24 25.72 -9.21
C VAL A 22 13.95 24.55 -8.25
N THR A 23 14.06 24.79 -6.93
CA THR A 23 13.78 23.78 -5.91
C THR A 23 12.31 23.36 -5.91
N ARG A 24 11.39 24.33 -6.09
CA ARG A 24 9.95 24.02 -6.20
C ARG A 24 9.64 23.17 -7.42
N GLN A 25 10.21 23.49 -8.59
CA GLN A 25 10.03 22.70 -9.81
C GLN A 25 10.55 21.27 -9.65
N HIS A 26 11.72 21.10 -9.02
CA HIS A 26 12.27 19.78 -8.74
C HIS A 26 11.37 18.97 -7.81
N ASN A 27 10.90 19.57 -6.71
CA ASN A 27 10.03 18.89 -5.75
C ASN A 27 8.67 18.53 -6.37
N GLU A 28 8.12 19.37 -7.26
CA GLU A 28 6.89 19.06 -8.01
C GLU A 28 7.09 17.87 -8.96
N ALA A 29 8.20 17.85 -9.71
CA ALA A 29 8.52 16.73 -10.59
C ALA A 29 8.67 15.42 -9.79
N ASN A 30 9.31 15.49 -8.62
CA ASN A 30 9.44 14.37 -7.71
C ASN A 30 8.07 13.91 -7.16
N PHE A 31 7.20 14.85 -6.77
CA PHE A 31 5.84 14.55 -6.31
C PHE A 31 5.03 13.77 -7.35
N VAL A 32 5.03 14.24 -8.60
CA VAL A 32 4.34 13.56 -9.71
C VAL A 32 4.94 12.17 -9.98
N HIS A 33 6.27 12.04 -9.93
CA HIS A 33 6.93 10.76 -10.09
C HIS A 33 6.55 9.76 -8.98
N LEU A 34 6.65 10.18 -7.71
CA LEU A 34 6.26 9.38 -6.57
C LEU A 34 4.78 9.00 -6.60
N GLY A 35 3.91 9.88 -7.10
CA GLY A 35 2.49 9.60 -7.29
C GLY A 35 2.23 8.47 -8.27
N ARG A 36 2.92 8.47 -9.42
CA ARG A 36 2.83 7.39 -10.40
C ARG A 36 3.33 6.07 -9.82
N LEU A 37 4.45 6.07 -9.11
CA LEU A 37 4.98 4.88 -8.44
C LEU A 37 4.01 4.35 -7.38
N ALA A 38 3.43 5.22 -6.56
CA ALA A 38 2.46 4.83 -5.55
C ALA A 38 1.25 4.15 -6.17
N LYS A 39 0.66 4.74 -7.23
CA LYS A 39 -0.46 4.16 -7.98
C LYS A 39 -0.10 2.78 -8.54
N PHE A 40 1.05 2.66 -9.20
CA PHE A 40 1.51 1.41 -9.77
C PHE A 40 1.68 0.30 -8.73
N HIS A 41 2.34 0.60 -7.61
CA HIS A 41 2.52 -0.38 -6.54
C HIS A 41 1.21 -0.78 -5.88
N ASN A 42 0.27 0.15 -5.68
CA ASN A 42 -1.06 -0.18 -5.14
C ASN A 42 -1.84 -1.08 -6.09
N PHE A 43 -1.80 -0.79 -7.39
CA PHE A 43 -2.44 -1.61 -8.41
C PHE A 43 -1.91 -3.05 -8.41
N ILE A 44 -0.58 -3.22 -8.47
CA ILE A 44 0.05 -4.54 -8.42
C ILE A 44 -0.23 -5.24 -7.10
N GLY A 45 -0.15 -4.52 -5.98
CA GLY A 45 -0.43 -5.08 -4.66
C GLY A 45 -1.86 -5.62 -4.55
N ARG A 46 -2.85 -4.88 -5.09
CA ARG A 46 -4.24 -5.33 -5.16
C ARG A 46 -4.38 -6.61 -5.97
N ASP A 47 -3.82 -6.62 -7.18
CA ASP A 47 -3.91 -7.76 -8.07
C ASP A 47 -3.24 -9.00 -7.47
N THR A 48 -2.03 -8.85 -6.93
CA THR A 48 -1.27 -9.92 -6.25
C THR A 48 -2.08 -10.56 -5.11
N ILE A 49 -2.68 -9.76 -4.24
CA ILE A 49 -3.48 -10.26 -3.12
C ILE A 49 -4.77 -10.93 -3.60
N ALA A 50 -5.41 -10.40 -4.64
CA ALA A 50 -6.61 -11.01 -5.24
C ALA A 50 -6.28 -12.36 -5.91
N THR A 51 -5.17 -12.44 -6.64
CA THR A 51 -4.67 -13.70 -7.22
C THR A 51 -4.36 -14.71 -6.12
N LEU A 52 -3.68 -14.28 -5.05
CA LEU A 52 -3.35 -15.16 -3.93
C LEU A 52 -4.62 -15.69 -3.23
N ALA A 53 -5.63 -14.83 -3.02
CA ALA A 53 -6.94 -15.25 -2.49
C ALA A 53 -7.64 -16.27 -3.40
N THR A 54 -7.49 -16.13 -4.71
CA THR A 54 -8.03 -17.07 -5.70
C THR A 54 -7.28 -18.40 -5.65
N ILE A 55 -5.94 -18.40 -5.73
CA ILE A 55 -5.15 -19.64 -5.76
C ILE A 55 -5.32 -20.43 -4.45
N THR A 56 -5.31 -19.75 -3.30
CA THR A 56 -5.52 -20.39 -1.99
C THR A 56 -6.90 -21.05 -1.86
N SER A 57 -7.90 -20.61 -2.63
CA SER A 57 -9.22 -21.25 -2.66
C SER A 57 -9.23 -22.60 -3.39
N TYR A 58 -8.24 -22.86 -4.26
CA TYR A 58 -8.11 -24.11 -5.00
C TYR A 58 -7.06 -25.04 -4.40
N VAL A 59 -5.96 -24.49 -3.91
CA VAL A 59 -4.79 -25.26 -3.43
C VAL A 59 -4.27 -24.66 -2.12
N ASN A 60 -4.70 -25.23 -0.99
CA ASN A 60 -4.25 -24.80 0.34
C ASN A 60 -2.97 -25.52 0.80
N SER A 61 -2.81 -26.80 0.45
CA SER A 61 -1.70 -27.66 0.91
C SER A 61 -0.31 -27.13 0.55
N PHE A 62 -0.18 -26.45 -0.59
CA PHE A 62 1.07 -25.81 -1.00
C PHE A 62 1.50 -24.70 -0.02
N PHE A 63 0.56 -23.84 0.39
CA PHE A 63 0.84 -22.71 1.28
C PHE A 63 0.99 -23.13 2.75
N SER A 64 0.39 -24.25 3.14
CA SER A 64 0.54 -24.84 4.49
C SER A 64 1.82 -25.68 4.63
N HIS A 65 2.65 -25.78 3.59
CA HIS A 65 3.93 -26.47 3.69
C HIS A 65 4.87 -25.74 4.67
N ARG A 66 5.61 -26.49 5.49
CA ARG A 66 6.49 -26.00 6.57
C ARG A 66 7.47 -24.87 6.20
N ILE A 67 7.85 -24.77 4.92
CA ILE A 67 8.76 -23.74 4.42
C ILE A 67 8.03 -22.41 4.15
N LEU A 68 6.75 -22.49 3.77
CA LEU A 68 5.97 -21.35 3.31
C LEU A 68 5.03 -20.82 4.40
N VAL A 69 4.48 -21.70 5.24
CA VAL A 69 3.41 -21.34 6.20
C VAL A 69 3.80 -20.16 7.10
N ASP A 70 4.98 -20.18 7.71
CA ASP A 70 5.44 -19.10 8.60
C ASP A 70 5.68 -17.80 7.85
N ARG A 71 6.22 -17.88 6.62
CA ARG A 71 6.48 -16.71 5.78
C ARG A 71 5.18 -16.07 5.30
N MET A 72 4.21 -16.90 4.92
CA MET A 72 2.87 -16.47 4.50
C MET A 72 2.14 -15.81 5.66
N ALA A 73 2.11 -16.44 6.83
CA ALA A 73 1.48 -15.89 8.02
C ALA A 73 2.14 -14.57 8.44
N ALA A 74 3.48 -14.49 8.47
CA ALA A 74 4.20 -13.27 8.79
C ALA A 74 3.88 -12.14 7.80
N MET A 75 3.86 -12.43 6.49
CA MET A 75 3.54 -11.46 5.45
C MET A 75 2.10 -10.94 5.58
N LEU A 76 1.11 -11.83 5.70
CA LEU A 76 -0.29 -11.46 5.82
C LEU A 76 -0.57 -10.68 7.11
N ASN A 77 0.06 -11.06 8.23
CA ASN A 77 0.00 -10.33 9.50
C ASN A 77 0.63 -8.94 9.40
N TYR A 78 1.77 -8.82 8.73
CA TYR A 78 2.40 -7.53 8.48
C TYR A 78 1.48 -6.59 7.68
N PHE A 79 0.80 -7.11 6.65
CA PHE A 79 -0.16 -6.30 5.90
C PHE A 79 -1.36 -5.87 6.75
N LEU A 80 -1.96 -6.79 7.51
CA LEU A 80 -3.06 -6.44 8.42
C LEU A 80 -2.63 -5.38 9.44
N HIS A 81 -1.48 -5.57 10.10
CA HIS A 81 -0.97 -4.61 11.07
C HIS A 81 -0.81 -3.21 10.47
N ASN A 82 -0.33 -3.10 9.22
CA ASN A 82 -0.18 -1.81 8.56
C ASN A 82 -1.51 -1.21 8.07
N LEU A 83 -2.47 -2.04 7.64
CA LEU A 83 -3.74 -1.59 7.06
C LEU A 83 -4.79 -1.23 8.13
N VAL A 84 -4.83 -1.95 9.26
CA VAL A 84 -5.81 -1.73 10.34
C VAL A 84 -5.21 -1.21 11.63
N GLY A 85 -3.89 -1.25 11.79
CA GLY A 85 -3.19 -0.81 13.00
C GLY A 85 -2.84 0.70 13.02
N PRO A 86 -1.94 1.12 13.93
CA PRO A 86 -1.60 2.53 14.12
C PRO A 86 -0.98 3.18 12.87
N ASN A 87 -0.29 2.37 12.06
CA ASN A 87 0.34 2.78 10.81
C ASN A 87 -0.66 3.12 9.69
N LYS A 88 -1.97 2.83 9.86
CA LYS A 88 -3.01 3.19 8.89
C LYS A 88 -2.98 4.67 8.52
N ARG A 89 -2.61 5.54 9.46
CA ARG A 89 -2.47 6.99 9.24
C ARG A 89 -1.45 7.33 8.15
N ASN A 90 -0.42 6.50 7.94
CA ASN A 90 0.64 6.73 6.95
C ASN A 90 0.15 6.57 5.51
N PHE A 91 -1.01 5.93 5.31
CA PHE A 91 -1.64 5.76 4.01
C PHE A 91 -2.67 6.87 3.69
N LYS A 92 -2.96 7.76 4.65
CA LYS A 92 -3.91 8.86 4.46
C LYS A 92 -3.23 10.00 3.70
N VAL A 93 -3.31 9.93 2.38
CA VAL A 93 -2.90 10.97 1.42
C VAL A 93 -4.19 11.63 0.89
N LYS A 94 -4.18 12.92 0.52
CA LYS A 94 -5.37 13.48 -0.16
C LYS A 94 -5.54 12.80 -1.53
N GLN A 95 -6.78 12.74 -2.01
CA GLN A 95 -7.11 12.06 -3.27
C GLN A 95 -6.62 10.59 -3.30
N MET A 96 -6.87 9.86 -2.21
CA MET A 96 -6.47 8.45 -2.05
C MET A 96 -6.98 7.54 -3.20
N ASN A 97 -8.12 7.89 -3.80
CA ASN A 97 -8.71 7.20 -4.95
C ASN A 97 -7.84 7.30 -6.21
N ASP A 98 -7.11 8.40 -6.40
CA ASP A 98 -6.29 8.62 -7.60
C ASP A 98 -5.10 7.64 -7.66
N TYR A 99 -4.73 7.09 -6.50
CA TYR A 99 -3.65 6.12 -6.33
C TYR A 99 -4.14 4.67 -6.31
N GLU A 100 -5.38 4.36 -6.71
CA GLU A 100 -5.91 2.97 -6.79
C GLU A 100 -5.78 2.20 -5.47
N PHE A 101 -5.89 2.90 -4.34
CA PHE A 101 -5.67 2.30 -3.03
C PHE A 101 -6.98 2.10 -2.27
N ASN A 102 -7.50 0.87 -2.31
CA ASN A 102 -8.68 0.44 -1.57
C ASN A 102 -8.29 -0.47 -0.38
N PRO A 103 -8.00 0.08 0.81
CA PRO A 103 -7.56 -0.72 1.96
C PRO A 103 -8.64 -1.68 2.47
N GLY A 104 -9.92 -1.36 2.30
CA GLY A 104 -11.01 -2.23 2.75
C GLY A 104 -11.07 -3.53 1.95
N GLU A 105 -10.95 -3.42 0.62
CA GLU A 105 -10.91 -4.58 -0.27
C GLU A 105 -9.64 -5.42 -0.06
N LEU A 106 -8.49 -4.78 0.14
CA LEU A 106 -7.24 -5.47 0.48
C LEU A 106 -7.38 -6.29 1.76
N VAL A 107 -7.90 -5.70 2.84
CA VAL A 107 -8.12 -6.41 4.11
C VAL A 107 -9.11 -7.57 3.93
N LYS A 108 -10.20 -7.36 3.19
CA LYS A 108 -11.17 -8.41 2.89
C LYS A 108 -10.51 -9.61 2.19
N ASN A 109 -9.68 -9.36 1.18
CA ASN A 109 -8.97 -10.43 0.46
C ASN A 109 -7.93 -11.12 1.34
N ILE A 110 -7.20 -10.39 2.20
CA ILE A 110 -6.28 -10.98 3.18
C ILE A 110 -7.02 -11.89 4.16
N CYS A 111 -8.16 -11.45 4.71
CA CYS A 111 -8.98 -12.29 5.58
C CYS A 111 -9.49 -13.53 4.85
N ARG A 112 -9.85 -13.41 3.56
CA ARG A 112 -10.27 -14.56 2.75
C ARG A 112 -9.13 -15.57 2.57
N ILE A 113 -7.90 -15.12 2.39
CA ILE A 113 -6.72 -16.01 2.36
C ILE A 113 -6.60 -16.78 3.68
N TYR A 114 -6.73 -16.10 4.83
CA TYR A 114 -6.69 -16.77 6.12
C TYR A 114 -7.79 -17.83 6.27
N VAL A 115 -9.01 -17.55 5.80
CA VAL A 115 -10.12 -18.51 5.82
C VAL A 115 -9.83 -19.72 4.92
N ASN A 116 -9.21 -19.52 3.74
CA ASN A 116 -8.87 -20.62 2.83
C ASN A 116 -7.74 -21.53 3.38
N LEU A 117 -6.90 -20.99 4.27
CA LEU A 117 -5.75 -21.68 4.85
C LEU A 117 -6.02 -22.30 6.23
N ALA A 118 -7.19 -22.00 6.83
CA ALA A 118 -7.66 -22.60 8.07
C ALA A 118 -8.13 -24.05 7.83
#